data_AF-A0A7S3BUH4-F1
#
_entry.id   AF-A0A7S3BUH4-F1
#
_cell.length_a   1.000
_cell.length_b   1.000
_cell.length_c   1.000
_cell.angle_alpha   90.00
_cell.angle_beta   90.00
_cell.angle_gamma   90.00
#
_symmetry.space_group_name_H-M   'P 1'
#
loop_
_entity.id
_entity.type
_entity.pdbx_description
1 polymer ?
#
loop_
_entity_poly.entity_id
_entity_poly.type
_entity_poly.pdbx_seq_one_letter_code
_entity_poly.pdbx_strand_id
1 'polypeptide(L)'
;WRRRVRVLTPTLVADVRAHLGEGPIWHVGREELLFLDILNAKLFCFSPAKRAITVEHDLSALTAHVSTVVPVAGSRGQVILGTTEGLALFDLDIGTTSFCPHPANGTLHGEYVRMNDGKCDP
;
A
#
# COMPACT_ATOMS: atom_id res chain seq x y z
N TRP A 1 4.06 -6.40 -43.19
CA TRP A 1 4.22 -5.92 -41.81
C TRP A 1 4.20 -7.10 -40.85
N ARG A 2 5.35 -7.63 -40.39
CA ARG A 2 5.42 -8.63 -39.32
C ARG A 2 5.99 -7.95 -38.07
N ARG A 3 5.16 -7.70 -37.06
CA ARG A 3 5.64 -7.24 -35.74
C ARG A 3 6.35 -8.42 -35.07
N ARG A 4 7.61 -8.22 -34.66
CA ARG A 4 8.28 -9.15 -33.73
C ARG A 4 7.62 -9.03 -32.37
N VAL A 5 7.08 -10.12 -31.86
CA VAL A 5 6.62 -10.21 -30.47
C VAL A 5 7.85 -10.51 -29.61
N ARG A 6 8.13 -9.66 -28.62
CA ARG A 6 9.14 -9.93 -27.59
C ARG A 6 8.48 -10.77 -26.51
N VAL A 7 9.01 -11.95 -26.26
CA VAL A 7 8.64 -12.77 -25.10
C VAL A 7 9.49 -12.31 -23.92
N LEU A 8 8.85 -12.02 -22.79
CA LEU A 8 9.51 -11.68 -21.52
C LEU A 8 9.23 -12.81 -20.53
N THR A 9 10.25 -13.17 -19.74
CA THR A 9 10.09 -14.14 -18.65
C THR A 9 9.89 -13.37 -17.34
N PRO A 10 8.78 -13.58 -16.61
CA PRO A 10 8.60 -12.97 -15.30
C PRO A 10 9.63 -13.54 -14.31
N THR A 11 10.14 -12.69 -13.42
CA THR A 11 11.02 -13.09 -12.33
C THR A 11 10.42 -12.67 -10.99
N LEU A 12 10.56 -13.52 -9.98
CA LEU A 12 10.17 -13.18 -8.62
C LEU A 12 11.16 -12.16 -8.05
N VAL A 13 10.65 -11.00 -7.64
CA VAL A 13 11.47 -9.92 -7.08
C VAL A 13 11.32 -9.76 -5.57
N ALA A 14 10.22 -10.27 -4.99
CA ALA A 14 10.01 -10.34 -3.55
C ALA A 14 9.08 -11.53 -3.23
N ASP A 15 9.52 -12.42 -2.33
CA ASP A 15 8.71 -13.55 -1.84
C ASP A 15 8.17 -13.23 -0.45
N VAL A 16 7.24 -12.27 -0.36
CA VAL A 16 6.66 -11.84 0.94
C VAL A 16 5.59 -12.79 1.46
N ARG A 17 5.12 -13.73 0.63
CA ARG A 17 4.05 -14.68 0.97
C ARG A 17 2.80 -14.01 1.55
N ALA A 18 2.41 -12.88 0.95
CA ALA A 18 1.18 -12.19 1.33
C ALA A 18 -0.04 -13.10 1.14
N HIS A 19 -1.00 -13.05 2.06
CA HIS A 19 -2.26 -13.77 1.92
C HIS A 19 -3.06 -13.20 0.73
N LEU A 20 -3.22 -11.87 0.70
CA LEU A 20 -3.82 -11.16 -0.43
C LEU A 20 -2.97 -9.94 -0.77
N GLY A 21 -1.98 -10.15 -1.63
CA GLY A 21 -1.07 -9.12 -2.13
C GLY A 21 -1.75 -8.22 -3.16
N GLU A 22 -1.97 -6.95 -2.84
CA GLU A 22 -2.76 -6.02 -3.68
C GLU A 22 -2.33 -4.56 -3.51
N GLY A 23 -2.97 -3.68 -4.30
CA GLY A 23 -2.82 -2.23 -4.19
C GLY A 23 -1.39 -1.71 -4.47
N PRO A 24 -0.67 -2.20 -5.50
CA PRO A 24 0.64 -1.67 -5.84
C PRO A 24 0.56 -0.18 -6.22
N ILE A 25 1.56 0.61 -5.81
CA ILE A 25 1.74 2.00 -6.26
C ILE A 25 3.21 2.39 -6.22
N TRP A 26 3.66 3.10 -7.26
CA TRP A 26 5.02 3.61 -7.31
C TRP A 26 5.14 4.93 -6.55
N HIS A 27 5.98 4.98 -5.53
CA HIS A 27 6.31 6.21 -4.81
C HIS A 27 7.51 6.88 -5.47
N VAL A 28 7.27 7.83 -6.38
CA VAL A 28 8.32 8.52 -7.15
C VAL A 28 9.43 9.11 -6.26
N GLY A 29 9.08 9.79 -5.17
CA GLY A 29 10.06 10.41 -4.26
C GLY A 29 10.92 9.44 -3.44
N ARG A 30 10.55 8.16 -3.36
CA ARG A 30 11.31 7.11 -2.66
C ARG A 30 11.98 6.13 -3.63
N GLU A 31 11.54 6.10 -4.89
CA GLU A 31 11.87 5.06 -5.86
C GLU A 31 11.57 3.66 -5.33
N GLU A 32 10.42 3.54 -4.66
CA GLU A 32 9.94 2.31 -4.03
C GLU A 32 8.53 1.96 -4.53
N LEU A 33 8.30 0.66 -4.73
CA LEU A 33 6.96 0.11 -4.95
C LEU A 33 6.33 -0.17 -3.60
N LEU A 34 5.22 0.49 -3.29
CA LEU A 34 4.42 0.21 -2.12
C LEU A 34 3.31 -0.76 -2.50
N PHE A 35 3.01 -1.73 -1.64
CA PHE A 35 1.90 -2.67 -1.83
C PHE A 35 1.49 -3.27 -0.48
N LEU A 36 0.37 -3.98 -0.45
CA LEU A 36 -0.27 -4.41 0.79
C LEU A 36 -0.41 -5.93 0.85
N ASP A 37 -0.46 -6.47 2.07
CA ASP A 37 -1.20 -7.70 2.37
C ASP A 37 -2.50 -7.30 3.06
N ILE A 38 -3.59 -7.34 2.29
CA ILE A 38 -4.89 -6.81 2.69
C ILE A 38 -5.41 -7.50 3.94
N LEU A 39 -5.36 -8.83 3.97
CA LEU A 39 -6.02 -9.64 4.99
C LEU A 39 -5.21 -9.74 6.28
N ASN A 40 -3.90 -9.52 6.22
CA ASN A 40 -3.03 -9.49 7.40
C ASN A 40 -2.67 -8.06 7.84
N ALA A 41 -3.32 -7.03 7.27
CA ALA A 41 -3.06 -5.63 7.59
C ALA A 41 -1.58 -5.22 7.49
N LYS A 42 -0.88 -5.63 6.42
CA LYS A 42 0.54 -5.27 6.22
C LYS A 42 0.74 -4.30 5.07
N LEU A 43 1.71 -3.41 5.24
CA LEU A 43 2.23 -2.53 4.19
C LEU A 43 3.70 -2.84 3.92
N PHE A 44 4.06 -2.96 2.65
CA PHE A 44 5.42 -3.22 2.21
C PHE A 44 5.95 -2.10 1.34
N CYS A 45 7.23 -1.77 1.49
CA CYS A 45 8.00 -0.98 0.53
C CYS A 45 9.06 -1.86 -0.12
N PHE A 46 9.05 -1.99 -1.44
CA PHE A 46 10.06 -2.70 -2.22
C PHE A 46 10.95 -1.71 -2.96
N SER A 47 12.26 -1.85 -2.83
CA SER A 47 13.24 -1.08 -3.61
C SER A 47 13.79 -1.94 -4.76
N PRO A 48 13.52 -1.59 -6.03
CA PRO A 48 14.12 -2.26 -7.17
C PRO A 48 15.66 -2.18 -7.20
N ALA A 49 16.22 -1.06 -6.72
CA ALA A 49 17.67 -0.86 -6.64
C ALA A 49 18.34 -1.85 -5.68
N LYS A 50 17.69 -2.12 -4.54
CA LYS A 50 18.18 -3.09 -3.54
C LYS A 50 17.70 -4.53 -3.81
N ARG A 51 16.72 -4.70 -4.71
CA ARG A 51 16.00 -5.95 -4.98
C ARG A 51 15.47 -6.61 -3.69
N ALA A 52 14.93 -5.79 -2.80
CA ALA A 52 14.48 -6.23 -1.49
C ALA A 52 13.32 -5.39 -0.97
N ILE A 53 12.56 -5.96 -0.04
CA ILE A 53 11.67 -5.19 0.84
C ILE A 53 12.54 -4.35 1.77
N THR A 54 12.36 -3.04 1.74
CA THR A 54 13.07 -2.08 2.59
C THR A 54 12.31 -1.81 3.88
N VAL A 55 10.99 -1.95 3.86
CA VAL A 55 10.11 -1.71 5.00
C VAL A 55 8.94 -2.69 4.98
N GLU A 56 8.61 -3.24 6.15
CA GLU A 56 7.38 -4.00 6.41
C GLU A 56 6.73 -3.41 7.67
N HIS A 57 5.52 -2.88 7.52
CA HIS A 57 4.71 -2.37 8.64
C HIS A 57 3.57 -3.32 8.91
N ASP A 58 3.48 -3.79 10.16
CA ASP A 58 2.34 -4.55 10.68
C ASP A 58 1.35 -3.60 11.36
N LEU A 59 0.15 -3.51 10.78
CA LEU A 59 -0.92 -2.63 11.23
C LEU A 59 -2.06 -3.42 11.91
N SER A 60 -1.89 -4.72 12.16
CA SER A 60 -2.96 -5.58 12.67
C SER A 60 -3.47 -5.19 14.06
N ALA A 61 -2.67 -4.46 14.83
CA ALA A 61 -3.07 -3.89 16.11
C ALA A 61 -3.93 -2.61 15.98
N LEU A 62 -3.95 -1.99 14.80
CA LEU A 62 -4.61 -0.72 14.52
C LEU A 62 -5.86 -0.88 13.66
N THR A 63 -5.88 -1.88 12.77
CA THR A 63 -7.00 -2.16 11.87
C THR A 63 -7.01 -3.62 11.45
N ALA A 64 -8.19 -4.17 11.17
CA ALA A 64 -8.30 -5.57 10.72
C ALA A 64 -7.77 -5.77 9.29
N HIS A 65 -8.01 -4.80 8.39
CA HIS A 65 -7.60 -4.88 6.99
C HIS A 65 -7.11 -3.52 6.50
N VAL A 66 -6.18 -3.57 5.55
CA VAL A 66 -5.82 -2.42 4.72
C VAL A 66 -6.32 -2.68 3.30
N SER A 67 -6.71 -1.64 2.57
CA SER A 67 -7.30 -1.81 1.23
C SER A 67 -6.69 -0.92 0.15
N THR A 68 -6.04 0.17 0.53
CA THR A 68 -5.28 1.00 -0.40
C THR A 68 -4.18 1.77 0.34
N VAL A 69 -3.16 2.18 -0.40
CA VAL A 69 -2.08 3.05 0.06
C VAL A 69 -1.79 4.06 -1.02
N VAL A 70 -1.77 5.35 -0.69
CA VAL A 70 -1.54 6.44 -1.64
C VAL A 70 -0.52 7.42 -1.06
N PRO A 71 0.62 7.68 -1.73
CA PRO A 71 1.55 8.72 -1.33
C PRO A 71 0.89 10.09 -1.25
N VAL A 72 1.16 10.85 -0.18
CA VAL A 72 0.73 12.25 -0.07
C VAL A 72 1.61 13.11 -0.98
N ALA A 73 0.99 13.91 -1.84
CA ALA A 73 1.71 14.79 -2.76
C ALA A 73 2.68 15.73 -2.01
N GLY A 74 3.92 15.79 -2.49
CA GLY A 74 4.97 16.60 -1.87
C GLY A 74 5.62 15.99 -0.63
N SER A 75 5.14 14.85 -0.13
CA SER A 75 5.76 14.12 0.98
C SER A 75 6.59 12.94 0.49
N ARG A 76 7.65 12.61 1.23
CA ARG A 76 8.44 11.38 1.04
C ARG A 76 8.10 10.29 2.05
N GLY A 77 7.42 10.63 3.15
CA GLY A 77 7.10 9.69 4.23
C GLY A 77 5.60 9.46 4.37
N GLN A 78 4.77 10.48 4.09
CA GLN A 78 3.35 10.41 4.38
C GLN A 78 2.57 9.69 3.27
N VAL A 79 1.68 8.80 3.71
CA VAL A 79 0.72 8.09 2.88
C VAL A 79 -0.67 8.16 3.50
N ILE A 80 -1.70 8.08 2.67
CA ILE A 80 -3.06 7.78 3.10
C ILE A 80 -3.29 6.28 2.95
N LEU A 81 -3.78 5.67 4.02
CA LEU A 81 -4.22 4.27 4.06
C LEU A 81 -5.73 4.22 4.02
N GLY A 82 -6.27 3.31 3.21
CA GLY A 82 -7.62 2.79 3.40
C GLY A 82 -7.57 1.66 4.42
N THR A 83 -8.34 1.77 5.49
CA THR A 83 -8.43 0.82 6.60
C THR A 83 -9.87 0.34 6.76
N THR A 84 -10.09 -0.66 7.61
CA THR A 84 -11.45 -1.11 7.94
C THR A 84 -12.34 0.02 8.47
N GLU A 85 -11.75 0.97 9.21
CA GLU A 85 -12.44 2.08 9.86
C GLU A 85 -12.66 3.29 8.93
N GLY A 86 -12.02 3.32 7.77
CA GLY A 86 -12.08 4.43 6.80
C GLY A 86 -10.69 4.83 6.31
N LEU A 87 -10.30 6.08 6.51
CA LEU A 87 -9.00 6.61 6.09
C LEU A 87 -8.09 6.86 7.29
N ALA A 88 -6.79 6.69 7.09
CA ALA A 88 -5.77 7.10 8.06
C ALA A 88 -4.58 7.75 7.35
N LEU A 89 -4.03 8.80 7.94
CA LEU A 89 -2.70 9.30 7.61
C LEU A 89 -1.67 8.43 8.33
N PHE A 90 -0.60 8.08 7.63
CA PHE A 90 0.50 7.28 8.15
C PHE A 90 1.82 7.79 7.60
N ASP A 91 2.88 7.71 8.38
CA ASP A 91 4.24 8.05 7.96
C ASP A 91 5.11 6.78 7.93
N LEU A 92 5.66 6.49 6.75
CA LEU A 92 6.44 5.29 6.46
C LEU A 92 7.74 5.20 7.27
N ASP A 93 8.30 6.33 7.70
CA ASP A 93 9.58 6.40 8.41
C ASP A 93 9.37 6.38 9.93
N ILE A 94 8.22 6.85 10.41
CA ILE A 94 7.83 6.84 11.83
C ILE A 94 7.11 5.53 12.21
N GLY A 95 6.34 4.93 11.30
CA GLY A 95 5.63 3.67 11.52
C GLY A 95 4.34 3.81 12.32
N THR A 96 3.96 2.76 13.05
CA THR A 96 2.66 2.62 13.73
C THR A 96 2.31 3.75 14.70
N THR A 97 3.29 4.44 15.27
CA THR A 97 3.07 5.59 16.17
C THR A 97 2.57 6.84 15.45
N SER A 98 2.69 6.90 14.12
CA SER A 98 2.18 8.01 13.29
C SER A 98 0.74 7.83 12.81
N PHE A 99 0.12 6.68 13.09
CA PHE A 99 -1.21 6.34 12.60
C PHE A 99 -2.26 7.32 13.13
N CYS A 100 -2.86 8.08 12.21
CA CYS A 100 -3.81 9.14 12.52
C CYS A 100 -5.11 8.92 11.73
N PRO A 101 -6.18 8.38 12.36
CA PRO A 101 -7.46 8.19 11.71
C PRO A 101 -8.07 9.52 11.23
N HIS A 102 -8.74 9.48 10.09
CA HIS A 102 -9.46 10.66 9.59
C HIS A 102 -10.65 10.98 10.52
N PRO A 103 -10.89 12.26 10.88
CA PRO A 103 -11.95 12.64 11.84
C PRO A 103 -13.38 12.26 11.44
N ALA A 104 -13.61 12.03 10.15
CA ALA A 104 -14.92 11.62 9.61
C ALA A 104 -15.10 10.10 9.46
N ASN A 105 -14.15 9.29 9.95
CA ASN A 105 -14.34 7.84 10.02
C ASN A 105 -15.58 7.52 10.88
N GLY A 106 -16.41 6.58 10.44
CA GLY A 106 -17.69 6.25 11.08
C GLY A 106 -18.87 7.19 10.78
N THR A 107 -18.66 8.35 10.15
CA THR A 107 -19.76 9.21 9.65
C THR A 107 -19.97 9.07 8.14
N LEU A 108 -18.91 8.73 7.40
CA LEU A 108 -18.93 8.51 5.95
C LEU A 108 -19.11 7.04 5.55
N HIS A 109 -18.94 6.11 6.49
CA HIS A 109 -18.90 4.67 6.25
C HIS A 109 -19.76 3.94 7.28
N GLY A 110 -20.81 3.25 6.83
CA GLY A 110 -21.58 2.35 7.69
C GLY A 110 -20.75 1.11 8.07
N GLU A 111 -21.22 0.34 9.04
CA GLU A 111 -20.55 -0.84 9.63
C GLU A 111 -20.05 -1.88 8.61
N TYR A 112 -20.59 -1.86 7.38
CA TYR A 112 -20.28 -2.82 6.31
C TYR A 112 -19.65 -2.18 5.06
N VAL A 113 -19.23 -0.91 5.12
CA VAL A 113 -18.64 -0.21 3.96
C VAL A 113 -17.14 -0.44 3.93
N ARG A 114 -16.67 -1.13 2.89
CA ARG A 114 -15.24 -1.31 2.60
C ARG A 114 -14.85 -0.47 1.38
N MET A 115 -13.74 0.26 1.48
CA MET A 115 -13.07 0.83 0.30
C MET A 115 -12.33 -0.32 -0.39
N ASN A 116 -12.76 -0.74 -1.58
CA ASN A 116 -12.16 -1.90 -2.25
C ASN A 116 -11.01 -1.52 -3.19
N ASP A 117 -11.05 -0.31 -3.75
CA ASP A 117 -9.97 0.23 -4.55
C ASP A 117 -10.03 1.77 -4.52
N GLY A 118 -8.90 2.39 -4.24
CA GLY A 118 -8.79 3.85 -4.13
C GLY A 118 -8.05 4.48 -5.31
N LYS A 119 -7.71 3.68 -6.34
CA LYS A 119 -6.82 4.10 -7.41
C LYS A 119 -7.46 3.86 -8.77
N CYS A 120 -7.28 4.84 -9.65
CA CYS A 120 -7.24 4.61 -11.08
C CYS A 120 -5.76 4.67 -11.48
N ASP A 121 -5.34 3.90 -12.49
CA ASP A 121 -4.03 4.09 -13.11
C ASP A 121 -3.85 5.58 -13.50
N PRO A 122 -2.68 6.20 -13.26
CA PRO A 122 -2.37 7.54 -13.76
C PRO A 122 -2.27 7.60 -15.30
#